data_AF-A0A0U4E6U7-F1
#
_entry.id   AF-A0A0U4E6U7-F1
#
_cell.length_a   1.000
_cell.length_b   1.000
_cell.length_c   1.000
_cell.angle_alpha   90.00
_cell.angle_beta   90.00
_cell.angle_gamma   90.00
#
_symmetry.space_group_name_H-M   'P 1'
#
loop_
_entity.id
_entity.type
_entity.pdbx_description
1 polymer ?
#
loop_
_entity_poly.entity_id
_entity_poly.type
_entity_poly.pdbx_seq_one_letter_code
_entity_poly.pdbx_strand_id
1 'polypeptide(L)'
;MELLIKYQWEIFITIEVLSVAVLLFFGVIRYLFGKYRLSRLFLFGFLILLGIEAVLAILIYRETGEISTFQIIITVFVLYACTFGIVDFLKLDRWMRKTIGRWRGVELLTDKDYRIMERNKDPKFIAKKYRWSSTAHLVVFAVVQCIFWTNGTDSFEELLRYLTDFSWVESGTAADSPYANETVYGIGMVWGIVFAVDFLYSWSYTLFPSSSLK
;
A
#
# COMPACT_ATOMS: atom_id res chain seq x y z
N MET A 1 14.30 -27.33 -3.77
CA MET A 1 13.84 -26.21 -2.92
C MET A 1 14.94 -25.17 -2.73
N GLU A 2 16.21 -25.58 -2.58
CA GLU A 2 17.36 -24.66 -2.46
C GLU A 2 17.47 -23.59 -3.56
N LEU A 3 17.23 -23.93 -4.83
CA LEU A 3 17.23 -22.95 -5.92
C LEU A 3 16.13 -21.88 -5.75
N LEU A 4 14.97 -22.26 -5.23
CA LEU A 4 13.84 -21.36 -5.02
C LEU A 4 14.12 -20.39 -3.87
N ILE A 5 14.76 -20.85 -2.79
CA ILE A 5 15.22 -19.98 -1.70
C ILE A 5 16.35 -19.06 -2.19
N LYS A 6 17.34 -19.61 -2.90
CA LYS A 6 18.49 -18.87 -3.40
C LYS A 6 18.09 -17.71 -4.32
N TYR A 7 17.12 -17.94 -5.20
CA TYR A 7 16.68 -16.96 -6.19
C TYR A 7 15.31 -16.34 -5.86
N GLN A 8 14.87 -16.40 -4.60
CA GLN A 8 13.53 -15.94 -4.20
C GLN A 8 13.25 -14.48 -4.57
N TRP A 9 14.28 -13.63 -4.44
CA TRP A 9 14.20 -12.20 -4.74
C TRP A 9 14.12 -11.95 -6.25
N GLU A 10 14.94 -12.62 -7.04
CA GLU A 10 14.96 -12.51 -8.49
C GLU A 10 13.65 -13.02 -9.09
N ILE A 11 13.11 -14.11 -8.56
CA ILE A 11 11.80 -14.65 -8.95
C ILE A 11 10.72 -13.61 -8.62
N PHE A 12 10.69 -13.09 -7.40
CA PHE A 12 9.71 -12.07 -6.99
C PHE A 12 9.78 -10.82 -7.89
N ILE A 13 10.97 -10.24 -8.07
CA ILE A 13 11.15 -9.05 -8.94
C ILE A 13 10.73 -9.34 -10.38
N THR A 14 11.03 -10.53 -10.89
CA THR A 14 10.62 -10.93 -12.24
C THR A 14 9.10 -10.99 -12.37
N ILE A 15 8.42 -11.57 -11.37
CA ILE A 15 6.96 -11.63 -11.36
C ILE A 15 6.37 -10.22 -11.25
N GLU A 16 6.91 -9.35 -10.41
CA GLU A 16 6.47 -7.95 -10.29
C GLU A 16 6.60 -7.17 -11.61
N VAL A 17 7.76 -7.25 -12.26
CA VAL A 17 7.98 -6.60 -13.57
C VAL A 17 7.00 -7.13 -14.61
N LEU A 18 6.75 -8.45 -14.62
CA LEU A 18 5.78 -9.07 -15.51
C LEU A 18 4.35 -8.64 -15.19
N SER A 19 3.99 -8.55 -13.91
CA SER A 19 2.69 -8.07 -13.41
C SER A 19 2.41 -6.66 -13.88
N VAL A 20 3.39 -5.75 -13.76
CA VAL A 20 3.32 -4.38 -14.26
C VAL A 20 3.14 -4.38 -15.78
N ALA A 21 3.93 -5.16 -16.52
CA ALA A 21 3.81 -5.24 -17.98
C ALA A 21 2.42 -5.73 -18.40
N VAL A 22 1.88 -6.75 -17.72
CA VAL A 22 0.53 -7.27 -17.97
C VAL A 22 -0.55 -6.23 -17.69
N LEU A 23 -0.44 -5.44 -16.62
CA LEU A 23 -1.37 -4.33 -16.34
C LEU A 23 -1.28 -3.21 -17.40
N LEU A 24 -0.09 -2.90 -17.90
CA LEU A 24 0.09 -1.95 -19.00
C LEU A 24 -0.60 -2.45 -20.27
N PHE A 25 -0.39 -3.72 -20.62
CA PHE A 25 -1.07 -4.33 -21.77
C PHE A 25 -2.59 -4.37 -21.58
N PHE A 26 -3.09 -4.66 -20.37
CA PHE A 26 -4.51 -4.54 -20.05
C PHE A 26 -5.04 -3.15 -20.45
N GLY A 27 -4.36 -2.09 -20.02
CA GLY A 27 -4.75 -0.71 -20.31
C GLY A 27 -4.72 -0.40 -21.80
N VAL A 28 -3.61 -0.73 -22.47
CA VAL A 28 -3.44 -0.51 -23.92
C VAL A 28 -4.55 -1.22 -24.72
N ILE A 29 -4.75 -2.51 -24.49
CA ILE A 29 -5.76 -3.31 -25.20
C ILE A 29 -7.18 -2.80 -24.93
N ARG A 30 -7.47 -2.39 -23.69
CA ARG A 30 -8.79 -1.90 -23.31
C ARG A 30 -9.12 -0.54 -23.93
N TYR A 31 -8.24 0.44 -23.80
CA TYR A 31 -8.59 1.83 -24.13
C TYR A 31 -8.08 2.28 -25.51
N LEU A 32 -6.91 1.81 -25.96
CA LEU A 32 -6.43 2.14 -27.31
C LEU A 32 -7.16 1.29 -28.34
N PHE A 33 -7.18 -0.03 -28.14
CA PHE A 33 -7.76 -0.96 -29.12
C PHE A 33 -9.25 -1.27 -28.90
N GLY A 34 -9.85 -0.89 -27.77
CA GLY A 34 -11.27 -1.12 -27.50
C GLY A 34 -11.66 -2.60 -27.31
N LYS A 35 -10.69 -3.51 -27.13
CA LYS A 35 -10.94 -4.96 -27.09
C LYS A 35 -11.18 -5.46 -25.65
N TYR A 36 -12.36 -5.16 -25.11
CA TYR A 36 -12.73 -5.49 -23.72
C TYR A 36 -12.58 -6.97 -23.33
N ARG A 37 -12.93 -7.89 -24.23
CA ARG A 37 -12.80 -9.34 -23.95
C ARG A 37 -11.34 -9.75 -23.80
N LEU A 38 -10.47 -9.24 -24.68
CA LEU A 38 -9.04 -9.53 -24.67
C LEU A 38 -8.35 -8.86 -23.48
N SER A 39 -8.74 -7.64 -23.11
CA SER A 39 -8.18 -6.98 -21.91
C SER A 39 -8.42 -7.80 -20.65
N ARG A 40 -9.56 -8.48 -20.50
CA ARG A 40 -9.83 -9.31 -19.31
C ARG A 40 -8.83 -10.45 -19.12
N LEU A 41 -8.22 -10.96 -20.20
CA LEU A 41 -7.18 -11.98 -20.08
C LEU A 41 -5.94 -11.44 -19.39
N PHE A 42 -5.54 -10.21 -19.68
CA PHE A 42 -4.42 -9.56 -19.00
C PHE A 42 -4.74 -9.30 -17.52
N LEU A 43 -5.96 -8.86 -17.20
CA LEU A 43 -6.36 -8.72 -15.79
C LEU A 43 -6.31 -10.06 -15.04
N PHE A 44 -6.78 -11.14 -15.67
CA PHE A 44 -6.70 -12.49 -15.09
C PHE A 44 -5.25 -12.96 -14.95
N GLY A 45 -4.39 -12.68 -15.94
CA GLY A 45 -2.96 -12.96 -15.87
C GLY A 45 -2.28 -12.24 -14.70
N PHE A 46 -2.60 -10.98 -14.45
CA PHE A 46 -2.13 -10.24 -13.28
C PHE A 46 -2.54 -10.93 -11.97
N LEU A 47 -3.81 -11.36 -11.85
CA LEU A 47 -4.27 -12.06 -10.65
C LEU A 47 -3.58 -13.42 -10.45
N ILE A 48 -3.26 -14.13 -11.54
CA ILE A 48 -2.46 -15.37 -11.46
C ILE A 48 -1.05 -15.07 -10.93
N LEU A 49 -0.38 -14.04 -11.47
CA LEU A 49 0.97 -13.67 -11.04
C LEU A 49 1.00 -13.29 -9.55
N LEU A 50 0.04 -12.49 -9.10
CA LEU A 50 -0.14 -12.18 -7.67
C LEU A 50 -0.37 -13.46 -6.83
N GLY A 51 -1.17 -14.40 -7.33
CA GLY A 51 -1.38 -15.69 -6.69
C GLY A 51 -0.10 -16.54 -6.61
N ILE A 52 0.74 -16.49 -7.65
CA ILE A 52 2.04 -17.18 -7.67
C ILE A 52 2.97 -16.58 -6.61
N GLU A 53 3.01 -15.27 -6.41
CA GLU A 53 3.80 -14.62 -5.35
C GLU A 53 3.35 -15.08 -3.96
N ALA A 54 2.04 -15.12 -3.72
CA ALA A 54 1.50 -15.63 -2.46
C ALA A 54 1.89 -17.10 -2.22
N VAL A 55 1.82 -17.94 -3.25
CA VAL A 55 2.26 -19.35 -3.18
C VAL A 55 3.76 -19.44 -2.93
N LEU A 56 4.57 -18.59 -3.58
CA LEU A 56 6.02 -18.54 -3.38
C LEU A 56 6.38 -18.27 -1.92
N ALA A 57 5.74 -17.28 -1.28
CA ALA A 57 5.95 -17.01 0.14
C ALA A 57 5.60 -18.20 1.04
N ILE A 58 4.49 -18.90 0.75
CA ILE A 58 4.07 -20.10 1.50
C ILE A 58 5.07 -21.24 1.34
N LEU A 59 5.56 -21.47 0.12
CA LEU A 59 6.55 -22.53 -0.14
C LEU A 59 7.86 -22.27 0.61
N ILE A 60 8.31 -21.02 0.66
CA ILE A 60 9.52 -20.65 1.40
C ILE A 60 9.30 -20.80 2.91
N TYR A 61 8.12 -20.43 3.41
CA TYR A 61 7.79 -20.63 4.83
C TYR A 61 7.79 -22.10 5.21
N ARG A 62 7.24 -22.96 4.35
CA ARG A 62 7.20 -24.40 4.59
C ARG A 62 8.60 -25.00 4.67
N GLU A 63 9.56 -24.50 3.88
CA GLU A 63 10.93 -25.01 3.87
C GLU A 63 11.79 -24.43 5.00
N THR A 64 11.62 -23.16 5.32
CA THR A 64 12.45 -22.45 6.32
C THR A 64 11.91 -22.56 7.74
N GLY A 65 10.60 -22.73 7.92
CA GLY A 65 9.94 -22.70 9.23
C GLY A 65 9.90 -21.33 9.90
N GLU A 66 10.46 -20.29 9.28
CA GLU A 66 10.62 -18.96 9.85
C GLU A 66 9.96 -17.89 8.97
N ILE A 67 9.47 -16.83 9.62
CA ILE A 67 8.99 -15.63 8.94
C ILE A 67 10.18 -14.69 8.69
N SER A 68 10.78 -14.85 7.52
CA SER A 68 11.79 -13.97 6.93
C SER A 68 11.21 -12.64 6.43
N THR A 69 12.09 -11.66 6.26
CA THR A 69 11.80 -10.36 5.63
C THR A 69 11.12 -10.51 4.26
N PHE A 70 11.47 -11.55 3.51
CA PHE A 70 10.88 -11.83 2.21
C PHE A 70 9.37 -12.11 2.31
N GLN A 71 8.93 -12.95 3.24
CA GLN A 71 7.50 -13.21 3.43
C GLN A 71 6.76 -11.99 3.97
N ILE A 72 7.39 -11.19 4.82
CA ILE A 72 6.79 -9.93 5.31
C ILE A 72 6.50 -9.02 4.13
N ILE A 73 7.47 -8.82 3.24
CA ILE A 73 7.31 -7.98 2.05
C ILE A 73 6.21 -8.52 1.14
N ILE A 74 6.22 -9.81 0.78
CA ILE A 74 5.15 -10.37 -0.05
C ILE A 74 3.79 -10.21 0.61
N THR A 75 3.69 -10.44 1.92
CA THR A 75 2.42 -10.28 2.65
C THR A 75 1.92 -8.84 2.54
N VAL A 76 2.79 -7.84 2.69
CA VAL A 76 2.42 -6.42 2.51
C VAL A 76 1.94 -6.16 1.08
N PHE A 77 2.63 -6.67 0.06
CA PHE A 77 2.23 -6.50 -1.34
C PHE A 77 0.87 -7.15 -1.64
N VAL A 78 0.66 -8.38 -1.19
CA VAL A 78 -0.62 -9.10 -1.36
C VAL A 78 -1.74 -8.40 -0.61
N LEU A 79 -1.53 -7.99 0.64
CA LEU A 79 -2.52 -7.24 1.42
C LEU A 79 -2.85 -5.92 0.73
N TYR A 80 -1.85 -5.19 0.25
CA TYR A 80 -2.06 -3.94 -0.50
C TYR A 80 -2.89 -4.21 -1.76
N ALA A 81 -2.52 -5.19 -2.59
CA ALA A 81 -3.23 -5.55 -3.81
C ALA A 81 -4.70 -5.89 -3.55
N CYS A 82 -4.98 -6.65 -2.49
CA CYS A 82 -6.34 -7.07 -2.09
C CYS A 82 -7.17 -5.95 -1.43
N THR A 83 -6.54 -4.88 -0.93
CA THR A 83 -7.21 -3.80 -0.21
C THR A 83 -7.19 -2.49 -1.02
N PHE A 84 -6.12 -1.72 -0.87
CA PHE A 84 -5.96 -0.40 -1.50
C PHE A 84 -5.73 -0.50 -3.01
N GLY A 85 -5.10 -1.57 -3.48
CA GLY A 85 -4.81 -1.82 -4.89
C GLY A 85 -6.07 -1.82 -5.76
N ILE A 86 -7.19 -2.36 -5.26
CA ILE A 86 -8.49 -2.33 -5.99
C ILE A 86 -8.96 -0.88 -6.20
N VAL A 87 -8.90 -0.06 -5.14
CA VAL A 87 -9.34 1.34 -5.19
C VAL A 87 -8.44 2.16 -6.10
N ASP A 88 -7.13 1.94 -6.05
CA ASP A 88 -6.17 2.63 -6.88
C ASP A 88 -6.28 2.21 -8.35
N PHE A 89 -6.53 0.93 -8.63
CA PHE A 89 -6.85 0.45 -9.97
C PHE A 89 -8.11 1.13 -10.55
N LEU A 90 -9.16 1.35 -9.74
CA LEU A 90 -10.35 2.09 -10.17
C LEU A 90 -10.09 3.58 -10.41
N LYS A 91 -9.14 4.20 -9.70
CA LYS A 91 -8.70 5.57 -10.00
C LYS A 91 -7.92 5.60 -11.31
N LEU A 92 -7.01 4.64 -11.52
CA LEU A 92 -6.23 4.49 -12.74
C LEU A 92 -7.13 4.24 -13.96
N ASP A 93 -8.11 3.32 -13.88
CA ASP A 93 -9.08 3.04 -14.97
C ASP A 93 -9.80 4.32 -15.40
N ARG A 94 -10.26 5.15 -14.44
CA ARG A 94 -10.90 6.44 -14.73
C ARG A 94 -9.95 7.45 -15.34
N TRP A 95 -8.73 7.56 -14.81
CA TRP A 95 -7.71 8.46 -15.36
C TRP A 95 -7.34 8.07 -16.80
N MET A 96 -7.22 6.77 -17.09
CA MET A 96 -6.94 6.27 -18.44
C MET A 96 -8.10 6.57 -19.40
N ARG A 97 -9.36 6.32 -19.01
CA ARG A 97 -10.54 6.68 -19.81
C ARG A 97 -10.58 8.16 -20.14
N LYS A 98 -10.34 9.02 -19.14
CA LYS A 98 -10.29 10.48 -19.33
C LYS A 98 -9.19 10.88 -20.30
N THR A 99 -7.98 10.36 -20.11
CA THR A 99 -6.80 10.76 -20.88
C THR A 99 -6.87 10.27 -22.32
N ILE A 100 -7.18 8.99 -22.50
CA ILE A 100 -7.24 8.35 -23.81
C ILE A 100 -8.51 8.76 -24.56
N GLY A 101 -9.63 8.94 -23.86
CA GLY A 101 -10.87 9.47 -24.44
C GLY A 101 -10.65 10.88 -25.00
N ARG A 102 -10.03 11.78 -24.23
CA ARG A 102 -9.65 13.12 -24.71
C ARG A 102 -8.71 13.07 -25.91
N TRP A 103 -7.70 12.20 -25.88
CA TRP A 103 -6.74 12.04 -26.97
C TRP A 103 -7.41 11.52 -28.26
N ARG A 104 -8.40 10.64 -28.13
CA ARG A 104 -9.14 10.06 -29.27
C ARG A 104 -10.38 10.86 -29.69
N GLY A 105 -10.75 11.91 -28.95
CA GLY A 105 -11.98 12.66 -29.17
C GLY A 105 -13.27 11.86 -28.92
N VAL A 106 -13.21 10.81 -28.08
CA VAL A 106 -14.37 9.96 -27.74
C VAL A 106 -14.65 10.03 -26.24
N GLU A 107 -15.94 10.03 -25.88
CA GLU A 107 -16.36 9.99 -24.49
C GLU A 107 -16.25 8.56 -23.96
N LEU A 108 -15.35 8.34 -23.00
CA LEU A 108 -15.14 7.04 -22.33
C LEU A 108 -15.55 7.07 -20.85
N LEU A 109 -15.81 8.25 -20.28
CA LEU A 109 -16.27 8.41 -18.92
C LEU A 109 -17.79 8.19 -18.86
N THR A 110 -18.24 7.61 -17.76
CA THR A 110 -19.66 7.42 -17.48
C THR A 110 -20.20 8.56 -16.60
N ASP A 111 -21.52 8.75 -16.56
CA ASP A 111 -22.16 9.71 -15.64
C ASP A 111 -21.80 9.46 -14.17
N LYS A 112 -21.51 8.20 -13.81
CA LYS A 112 -21.01 7.85 -12.48
C LYS A 112 -19.63 8.44 -12.23
N ASP A 113 -18.75 8.40 -13.22
CA ASP A 113 -17.40 8.94 -13.11
C ASP A 113 -17.43 10.47 -12.93
N TYR A 114 -18.27 11.16 -13.70
CA TYR A 114 -18.50 12.59 -13.58
C TYR A 114 -19.01 12.98 -12.19
N ARG A 115 -20.00 12.26 -11.66
CA ARG A 115 -20.52 12.48 -10.29
C ARG A 115 -19.43 12.31 -9.22
N ILE A 116 -18.56 11.31 -9.36
CA ILE A 116 -17.45 11.11 -8.41
C ILE A 116 -16.42 12.25 -8.52
N MET A 117 -16.10 12.68 -9.75
CA MET A 117 -15.18 13.78 -9.98
C MET A 117 -15.71 15.10 -9.41
N GLU A 118 -16.99 15.39 -9.60
CA GLU A 118 -17.65 16.58 -9.06
C GLU A 118 -17.69 16.58 -7.54
N ARG A 119 -18.03 15.43 -6.92
CA ARG A 119 -17.99 15.27 -5.47
C ARG A 119 -16.58 15.50 -4.91
N ASN A 120 -15.54 15.07 -5.62
CA ASN A 120 -14.15 15.33 -5.26
C ASN A 120 -13.70 16.78 -5.51
N LYS A 121 -14.53 17.67 -6.06
CA LYS A 121 -14.22 19.11 -6.10
C LYS A 121 -14.65 19.84 -4.84
N ASP A 122 -15.56 19.27 -4.05
CA ASP A 122 -16.02 19.88 -2.80
C ASP A 122 -14.93 19.77 -1.71
N PRO A 123 -14.36 20.90 -1.23
CA PRO A 123 -13.34 20.90 -0.20
C PRO A 123 -13.82 20.28 1.12
N LYS A 124 -15.11 20.44 1.46
CA LYS A 124 -15.69 19.86 2.69
C LYS A 124 -15.75 18.34 2.60
N PHE A 125 -16.11 17.82 1.43
CA PHE A 125 -16.13 16.39 1.18
C PHE A 125 -14.71 15.80 1.24
N ILE A 126 -13.75 16.44 0.58
CA ILE A 126 -12.34 16.04 0.62
C ILE A 126 -11.83 16.00 2.07
N ALA A 127 -12.03 17.08 2.84
CA ALA A 127 -11.58 17.14 4.23
C ALA A 127 -12.19 16.03 5.08
N LYS A 128 -13.50 15.75 4.95
CA LYS A 128 -14.17 14.64 5.65
C LYS A 128 -13.58 13.28 5.29
N LYS A 129 -13.32 13.06 4.00
CA LYS A 129 -12.74 11.81 3.49
C LYS A 129 -11.34 11.58 4.06
N TYR A 130 -10.46 12.58 3.99
CA TYR A 130 -9.09 12.47 4.50
C TYR A 130 -9.05 12.32 6.01
N ARG A 131 -9.94 12.97 6.77
CA ARG A 131 -10.07 12.70 8.22
C ARG A 131 -10.35 11.23 8.49
N TRP A 132 -11.39 10.67 7.90
CA TRP A 132 -11.75 9.27 8.14
C TRP A 132 -10.62 8.31 7.72
N SER A 133 -9.98 8.57 6.57
CA SER A 133 -8.83 7.80 6.11
C SER A 133 -7.65 7.88 7.09
N SER A 134 -7.29 9.08 7.55
CA SER A 134 -6.21 9.29 8.50
C SER A 134 -6.50 8.67 9.87
N THR A 135 -7.77 8.68 10.31
CA THR A 135 -8.19 8.00 11.54
C THR A 135 -8.06 6.50 11.41
N ALA A 136 -8.48 5.92 10.27
CA ALA A 136 -8.30 4.50 10.03
C ALA A 136 -6.80 4.12 9.99
N HIS A 137 -5.96 4.91 9.31
CA HIS A 137 -4.51 4.68 9.28
C HIS A 137 -3.88 4.80 10.67
N LEU A 138 -4.29 5.80 11.47
CA LEU A 138 -3.86 5.96 12.87
C LEU A 138 -4.23 4.74 13.72
N VAL A 139 -5.45 4.22 13.58
CA VAL A 139 -5.89 3.03 14.33
C VAL A 139 -5.04 1.81 13.95
N VAL A 140 -4.84 1.56 12.65
CA VAL A 140 -4.00 0.45 12.18
C VAL A 140 -2.57 0.62 12.66
N PHE A 141 -2.00 1.82 12.53
CA PHE A 141 -0.65 2.14 12.99
C PHE A 141 -0.50 1.88 14.50
N ALA A 142 -1.41 2.41 15.31
CA ALA A 142 -1.40 2.23 16.76
C ALA A 142 -1.51 0.74 17.14
N VAL A 143 -2.40 -0.01 16.52
CA VAL A 143 -2.55 -1.45 16.79
C VAL A 143 -1.26 -2.22 16.47
N VAL A 144 -0.65 -1.97 15.31
CA VAL A 144 0.56 -2.70 14.93
C VAL A 144 1.76 -2.28 15.76
N GLN A 145 1.92 -0.98 16.07
CA GLN A 145 2.99 -0.51 16.97
C GLN A 145 2.83 -1.09 18.37
N CYS A 146 1.60 -1.15 18.90
CA CYS A 146 1.34 -1.84 20.16
C CYS A 146 1.77 -3.30 20.11
N ILE A 147 1.43 -4.05 19.05
CA ILE A 147 1.87 -5.45 18.90
C ILE A 147 3.40 -5.55 18.90
N PHE A 148 4.08 -4.68 18.14
CA PHE A 148 5.53 -4.65 18.08
C PHE A 148 6.16 -4.37 19.44
N TRP A 149 5.63 -3.39 20.17
CA TRP A 149 6.17 -2.98 21.46
C TRP A 149 5.89 -4.02 22.55
N THR A 150 4.70 -4.64 22.57
CA THR A 150 4.39 -5.72 23.51
C THR A 150 5.27 -6.95 23.35
N ASN A 151 5.88 -7.14 22.18
CA ASN A 151 6.86 -8.21 21.96
C ASN A 151 8.28 -7.82 22.39
N GLY A 152 8.57 -6.52 22.54
CA GLY A 152 9.90 -6.00 22.89
C GLY A 152 10.03 -5.50 24.34
N THR A 153 8.92 -5.23 25.03
CA THR A 153 8.90 -4.78 26.43
C THR A 153 8.40 -5.88 27.37
N ASP A 154 8.97 -5.98 28.56
CA ASP A 154 8.61 -7.01 29.55
C ASP A 154 7.41 -6.60 30.43
N SER A 155 7.06 -5.30 30.46
CA SER A 155 5.99 -4.79 31.31
C SER A 155 5.29 -3.56 30.73
N PHE A 156 4.07 -3.31 31.21
CA PHE A 156 3.32 -2.10 30.85
C PHE A 156 3.99 -0.82 31.35
N GLU A 157 4.70 -0.88 32.49
CA GLU A 157 5.44 0.26 33.04
C GLU A 157 6.60 0.67 32.14
N GLU A 158 7.34 -0.31 31.62
CA GLU A 158 8.41 -0.09 30.65
C GLU A 158 7.88 0.50 29.34
N LEU A 159 6.73 0.00 28.85
CA LEU A 159 6.07 0.55 27.65
C LEU A 159 5.70 2.03 27.84
N LEU A 160 5.17 2.40 29.01
CA LEU A 160 4.86 3.80 29.33
C LEU A 160 6.10 4.69 29.38
N ARG A 161 7.24 4.15 29.83
CA ARG A 161 8.51 4.89 29.86
C ARG A 161 8.95 5.27 28.44
N TYR A 162 8.84 4.37 27.47
CA TYR A 162 9.18 4.67 26.07
C TYR A 162 8.22 5.67 25.39
N LEU A 163 7.02 5.90 25.95
CA LEU A 163 6.09 6.94 25.49
C LEU A 163 6.41 8.33 26.05
N THR A 164 7.11 8.42 27.19
CA THR A 164 7.46 9.69 27.84
C THR A 164 8.90 10.09 27.61
N ASP A 165 9.78 9.12 27.37
CA ASP A 165 11.19 9.28 27.02
C ASP A 165 11.43 8.87 25.57
N PHE A 166 11.89 9.81 24.74
CA PHE A 166 12.17 9.61 23.32
C PHE A 166 13.66 9.44 23.01
N SER A 167 14.53 9.31 24.03
CA SER A 167 15.99 9.12 23.83
C SER A 167 16.33 7.89 22.98
N TRP A 168 15.49 6.87 23.00
CA TRP A 168 15.60 5.65 22.18
C TRP A 168 15.48 5.91 20.66
N VAL A 169 14.88 7.02 20.25
CA VAL A 169 14.85 7.42 18.84
C VAL A 169 16.23 7.88 18.38
N GLU A 170 16.99 8.54 19.28
CA GLU A 170 18.34 9.06 19.00
C GLU A 170 19.42 7.97 19.08
N SER A 171 19.22 6.95 19.93
CA SER A 171 20.18 5.84 20.09
C SER A 171 20.39 5.04 18.79
N GLY A 172 19.37 4.96 17.93
CA GLY A 172 19.48 4.34 16.62
C GLY A 172 19.54 2.81 16.61
N THR A 173 19.29 2.15 17.75
CA THR A 173 19.39 0.69 17.90
C THR A 173 18.14 0.08 18.50
N ALA A 174 17.88 -1.20 18.22
CA ALA A 174 16.74 -1.89 18.81
C ALA A 174 16.91 -2.14 20.31
N ALA A 175 18.15 -2.35 20.78
CA ALA A 175 18.44 -2.71 22.17
C ALA A 175 18.01 -1.64 23.18
N ASP A 176 18.06 -0.37 22.78
CA ASP A 176 17.65 0.76 23.61
C ASP A 176 16.21 1.21 23.32
N SER A 177 15.43 0.41 22.59
CA SER A 177 14.12 0.77 22.06
C SER A 177 13.02 -0.18 22.54
N PRO A 178 11.74 0.16 22.38
CA PRO A 178 10.63 -0.75 22.70
C PRO A 178 10.49 -1.93 21.71
N TYR A 179 11.37 -2.05 20.72
CA TYR A 179 11.26 -3.06 19.66
C TYR A 179 12.12 -4.30 19.95
N ALA A 180 11.55 -5.48 19.72
CA ALA A 180 12.18 -6.77 20.05
C ALA A 180 13.47 -7.10 19.28
N ASN A 181 13.68 -6.50 18.10
CA ASN A 181 14.88 -6.71 17.28
C ASN A 181 15.06 -5.60 16.24
N GLU A 182 16.24 -5.57 15.62
CA GLU A 182 16.64 -4.57 14.62
C GLU A 182 15.71 -4.51 13.39
N THR A 183 15.15 -5.65 12.97
CA THR A 183 14.23 -5.68 11.84
C THR A 183 12.93 -4.94 12.18
N VAL A 184 12.33 -5.25 13.32
CA VAL A 184 11.07 -4.61 13.75
C VAL A 184 11.32 -3.13 14.10
N TYR A 185 12.45 -2.80 14.71
CA TYR A 185 12.89 -1.42 14.93
C TYR A 185 12.95 -0.64 13.60
N GLY A 186 13.69 -1.14 12.61
CA GLY A 186 13.82 -0.48 11.31
C GLY A 186 12.48 -0.29 10.60
N ILE A 187 11.62 -1.33 10.60
CA ILE A 187 10.25 -1.23 10.04
C ILE A 187 9.43 -0.19 10.80
N GLY A 188 9.44 -0.24 12.13
CA GLY A 188 8.67 0.65 13.00
C GLY A 188 9.06 2.11 12.81
N MET A 189 10.36 2.40 12.73
CA MET A 189 10.91 3.74 12.51
C MET A 189 10.56 4.30 11.14
N VAL A 190 10.80 3.53 10.06
CA VAL A 190 10.46 3.97 8.69
C VAL A 190 8.96 4.19 8.55
N TRP A 191 8.14 3.27 9.06
CA TRP A 191 6.69 3.42 8.99
C TRP A 191 6.21 4.60 9.85
N GLY A 192 6.82 4.86 11.01
CA GLY A 192 6.53 6.02 11.84
C GLY A 192 6.72 7.35 11.10
N ILE A 193 7.82 7.48 10.35
CA ILE A 193 8.08 8.66 9.52
C ILE A 193 7.05 8.79 8.40
N VAL A 194 6.79 7.71 7.67
CA VAL A 194 5.79 7.69 6.57
C VAL A 194 4.40 8.03 7.09
N PHE A 195 4.02 7.47 8.24
CA PHE A 195 2.76 7.74 8.92
C PHE A 195 2.65 9.22 9.30
N ALA A 196 3.69 9.81 9.90
CA ALA A 196 3.66 11.22 10.29
C ALA A 196 3.44 12.14 9.08
N VAL A 197 4.13 11.89 7.96
CA VAL A 197 3.96 12.65 6.71
C VAL A 197 2.54 12.48 6.16
N ASP A 198 2.03 11.26 6.05
CA ASP A 198 0.68 10.99 5.54
C ASP A 198 -0.42 11.60 6.43
N PHE A 199 -0.24 11.53 7.74
CA PHE A 199 -1.17 12.09 8.71
C PHE A 199 -1.20 13.61 8.63
N LEU A 200 -0.05 14.27 8.63
CA LEU A 200 0.04 15.74 8.47
C LEU A 200 -0.56 16.18 7.13
N TYR A 201 -0.24 15.48 6.05
CA TYR A 201 -0.81 15.76 4.72
C TYR A 201 -2.34 15.62 4.73
N SER A 202 -2.87 14.54 5.28
CA SER A 202 -4.32 14.30 5.35
C SER A 202 -5.05 15.35 6.19
N TRP A 203 -4.46 15.77 7.32
CA TRP A 203 -5.03 16.79 8.19
C TRP A 203 -4.90 18.22 7.65
N SER A 204 -3.93 18.47 6.77
CA SER A 204 -3.77 19.77 6.10
C SER A 204 -5.06 20.20 5.38
N TYR A 205 -5.80 19.27 4.77
CA TYR A 205 -7.10 19.53 4.12
C TYR A 205 -8.20 19.99 5.09
N THR A 206 -8.07 19.67 6.37
CA THR A 206 -9.02 20.08 7.43
C THR A 206 -8.62 21.40 8.05
N LEU A 207 -7.34 21.58 8.37
CA LEU A 207 -6.81 22.78 9.04
C LEU A 207 -6.68 23.97 8.08
N PHE A 208 -6.31 23.68 6.83
CA PHE A 208 -6.17 24.66 5.76
C PHE A 208 -7.08 24.23 4.59
N PRO A 209 -8.41 24.27 4.76
CA PRO A 209 -9.32 23.94 3.66
C PRO A 209 -9.02 24.90 2.50
N SER A 210 -8.62 24.37 1.36
CA SER A 210 -8.20 25.18 0.21
C SER A 210 -9.28 26.18 -0.16
N SER A 211 -9.06 27.45 0.19
CA SER A 211 -9.86 28.59 -0.25
C SER A 211 -9.27 29.19 -1.53
N SER A 212 -8.76 28.37 -2.47
CA SER A 212 -8.45 28.84 -3.82
C SER A 212 -8.20 27.68 -4.79
N LEU A 213 -9.14 27.52 -5.72
CA LEU A 213 -8.91 27.47 -7.16
C LEU A 213 -10.28 27.81 -7.76
N LYS A 214 -10.57 29.12 -7.81
CA LYS A 214 -11.59 29.66 -8.71
C LYS A 214 -11.08 29.54 -10.15
#